data_AF-A0A0M3JAF9-F1
#
_entry.id   AF-A0A0M3JAF9-F1
#
_cell.length_a   1.000
_cell.length_b   1.000
_cell.length_c   1.000
_cell.angle_alpha   90.00
_cell.angle_beta   90.00
_cell.angle_gamma   90.00
#
_symmetry.space_group_name_H-M   'P 1'
#
loop_
_entity.id
_entity.type
_entity.pdbx_description
1 polymer ?
#
loop_
_entity_poly.entity_id
_entity_poly.type
_entity_poly.pdbx_seq_one_letter_code
_entity_poly.pdbx_strand_id
1 'polypeptide(L)'
;MYPYELSIYIRATDFNRTIISAMSNFIGMYYNRPQSELDKDYPGDPWPKKFISVPVHTVNRFTDHVSTMSDFGHIQDNLHSRLVLLLTAISLVVPAMGDPNTYCPRQLALMDLAIKSPEVRKLEEKNKAFLEKVSKICGMKIGLMSLVMPVDSWYIEVSDDLS
;
A
#
# COMPACT_ATOMS: atom_id res chain seq x y z
N MET A 1 -4.63 15.05 -40.39
CA MET A 1 -5.22 15.40 -39.09
C MET A 1 -4.94 14.22 -38.17
N TYR A 2 -3.93 14.30 -37.31
CA TYR A 2 -3.61 13.20 -36.41
C TYR A 2 -4.71 13.11 -35.35
N PRO A 3 -5.47 12.01 -35.27
CA PRO A 3 -6.41 11.83 -34.18
C PRO A 3 -5.60 11.74 -32.90
N TYR A 4 -5.93 12.58 -31.93
CA TYR A 4 -5.45 12.44 -30.57
C TYR A 4 -6.03 11.11 -30.04
N GLU A 5 -5.26 10.03 -30.14
CA GLU A 5 -5.56 8.83 -29.38
C GLU A 5 -5.47 9.21 -27.90
N LEU A 6 -6.55 8.97 -27.16
CA LEU A 6 -6.55 9.09 -25.72
C LEU A 6 -5.66 7.97 -25.17
N SER A 7 -4.36 8.23 -25.04
CA SER A 7 -3.41 7.23 -24.54
C SER A 7 -3.46 7.19 -23.02
N ILE A 8 -3.97 6.09 -22.49
CA ILE A 8 -3.97 5.83 -21.05
C ILE A 8 -2.54 5.40 -20.67
N TYR A 9 -1.87 6.19 -19.84
CA TYR A 9 -0.56 5.84 -19.28
C TYR A 9 -0.73 5.25 -17.88
N ILE A 10 -0.23 4.04 -17.68
CA ILE A 10 -0.35 3.33 -16.41
C ILE A 10 1.01 3.04 -15.86
N ARG A 11 1.18 3.39 -14.58
CA ARG A 11 2.40 3.16 -13.83
C ARG A 11 2.08 2.48 -12.52
N ALA A 12 2.83 1.45 -12.19
CA ALA A 12 2.81 0.79 -10.89
C ALA A 12 4.21 0.76 -10.29
N THR A 13 4.29 0.62 -8.97
CA THR A 13 5.58 0.35 -8.31
C THR A 13 6.08 -1.03 -8.70
N ASP A 14 7.40 -1.25 -8.58
CA ASP A 14 8.07 -2.51 -8.92
C ASP A 14 7.85 -3.59 -7.84
N PHE A 15 6.59 -3.91 -7.56
CA PHE A 15 6.16 -5.02 -6.73
C PHE A 15 5.12 -5.85 -7.49
N ASN A 16 5.24 -7.18 -7.41
CA ASN A 16 4.25 -8.08 -8.03
C ASN A 16 2.83 -7.75 -7.62
N ARG A 17 2.59 -7.45 -6.32
CA ARG A 17 1.25 -7.10 -5.83
C ARG A 17 0.66 -5.87 -6.51
N THR A 18 1.46 -4.82 -6.78
CA THR A 18 0.95 -3.58 -7.37
C THR A 18 0.79 -3.70 -8.89
N ILE A 19 1.69 -4.42 -9.56
CA ILE A 19 1.57 -4.75 -10.99
C ILE A 19 0.32 -5.60 -11.25
N ILE A 20 0.12 -6.67 -10.46
CA ILE A 20 -1.03 -7.57 -10.60
C ILE A 20 -2.34 -6.83 -10.25
N SER A 21 -2.35 -5.98 -9.22
CA SER A 21 -3.52 -5.16 -8.91
C SER A 21 -3.85 -4.18 -10.04
N ALA A 22 -2.85 -3.52 -10.63
CA ALA A 22 -3.06 -2.65 -11.78
C ALA A 22 -3.66 -3.44 -12.95
N MET A 23 -3.06 -4.58 -13.32
CA MET A 23 -3.61 -5.46 -14.35
C MET A 23 -5.04 -5.90 -14.04
N SER A 24 -5.32 -6.34 -12.82
CA SER A 24 -6.65 -6.81 -12.39
C SER A 24 -7.70 -5.71 -12.49
N ASN A 25 -7.36 -4.48 -12.11
CA ASN A 25 -8.25 -3.32 -12.25
C ASN A 25 -8.60 -3.07 -13.74
N PHE A 26 -7.60 -3.12 -14.63
CA PHE A 26 -7.84 -2.92 -16.06
C PHE A 26 -8.61 -4.07 -16.72
N ILE A 27 -8.38 -5.30 -16.26
CA ILE A 27 -9.22 -6.44 -16.66
C ILE A 27 -10.66 -6.17 -16.24
N GLY A 28 -10.90 -5.78 -14.98
CA GLY A 28 -12.25 -5.43 -14.52
C GLY A 28 -12.89 -4.28 -15.31
N MET A 29 -12.11 -3.30 -15.76
CA MET A 29 -12.62 -2.17 -16.54
C MET A 29 -12.89 -2.52 -18.00
N TYR A 30 -12.02 -3.29 -18.68
CA TYR A 30 -11.99 -3.43 -20.14
C TYR A 30 -12.30 -4.82 -20.68
N TYR A 31 -12.39 -5.84 -19.82
CA TYR A 31 -12.71 -7.20 -20.26
C TYR A 31 -14.14 -7.30 -20.81
N ASN A 32 -14.28 -8.07 -21.91
CA ASN A 32 -15.56 -8.42 -22.52
C ASN A 32 -16.46 -7.22 -22.89
N ARG A 33 -15.87 -6.08 -23.25
CA ARG A 33 -16.66 -4.94 -23.73
C ARG A 33 -17.33 -5.27 -25.07
N PRO A 34 -18.57 -4.78 -25.31
CA PRO A 34 -19.26 -5.02 -26.58
C PRO A 34 -18.60 -4.29 -27.75
N GLN A 35 -17.84 -3.22 -27.50
CA GLN A 35 -17.12 -2.47 -28.53
C GLN A 35 -15.77 -3.08 -28.92
N SER A 36 -15.31 -4.15 -28.24
CA SER A 36 -14.00 -4.74 -28.49
C SER A 36 -13.98 -5.52 -29.81
N GLU A 37 -13.10 -5.12 -30.72
CA GLU A 37 -12.96 -5.68 -32.07
C GLU A 37 -11.78 -6.67 -32.15
N LEU A 38 -12.02 -7.82 -32.80
CA LEU A 38 -11.00 -8.84 -33.09
C LEU A 38 -9.94 -8.27 -34.03
N ASP A 39 -8.67 -8.60 -33.80
CA ASP A 39 -7.48 -8.16 -34.55
C ASP A 39 -7.21 -6.64 -34.52
N LYS A 40 -7.96 -5.89 -33.72
CA LYS A 40 -7.74 -4.46 -33.44
C LYS A 40 -7.43 -4.23 -31.97
N ASP A 41 -8.32 -4.68 -31.08
CA ASP A 41 -8.17 -4.50 -29.63
C ASP A 41 -7.57 -5.72 -28.93
N TYR A 42 -7.80 -6.92 -29.50
CA TYR A 42 -7.24 -8.17 -29.01
C TYR A 42 -7.01 -9.15 -30.18
N PRO A 43 -5.95 -9.98 -30.13
CA PRO A 43 -5.67 -10.95 -31.19
C PRO A 43 -6.63 -12.15 -31.14
N GLY A 44 -6.68 -12.93 -32.23
CA GLY A 44 -7.35 -14.22 -32.27
C GLY A 44 -6.70 -15.33 -31.42
N ASP A 45 -7.15 -16.57 -31.63
CA ASP A 45 -6.67 -17.72 -30.87
C ASP A 45 -5.12 -17.86 -30.98
N PRO A 46 -4.39 -18.20 -29.89
CA PRO A 46 -4.85 -18.76 -28.61
C PRO A 46 -5.20 -17.72 -27.53
N TRP A 47 -5.34 -16.43 -27.88
CA TRP A 47 -5.59 -15.38 -26.91
C TRP A 47 -7.03 -15.39 -26.36
N PRO A 48 -7.26 -15.06 -25.08
CA PRO A 48 -8.60 -14.98 -24.53
C PRO A 48 -9.45 -13.94 -25.27
N LYS A 49 -10.63 -14.35 -25.75
CA LYS A 49 -11.53 -13.44 -26.48
C LYS A 49 -11.87 -12.21 -25.65
N LYS A 50 -11.75 -11.02 -26.26
CA LYS A 50 -12.04 -9.72 -25.68
C LYS A 50 -11.25 -9.38 -24.40
N PHE A 51 -10.08 -9.99 -24.25
CA PHE A 51 -9.09 -9.56 -23.27
C PHE A 51 -8.15 -8.54 -23.91
N ILE A 52 -8.15 -7.32 -23.39
CA ILE A 52 -7.28 -6.24 -23.88
C ILE A 52 -6.07 -6.17 -22.96
N SER A 53 -4.86 -6.42 -23.48
CA SER A 53 -3.64 -6.22 -22.72
C SER A 53 -3.35 -4.73 -22.58
N VAL A 54 -3.09 -4.29 -21.35
CA VAL A 54 -2.74 -2.90 -21.06
C VAL A 54 -1.32 -2.82 -20.51
N PRO A 55 -0.42 -2.00 -21.10
CA PRO A 55 0.95 -1.90 -20.63
C PRO A 55 0.98 -1.21 -19.26
N VAL A 56 1.59 -1.88 -18.28
CA VAL A 56 1.86 -1.33 -16.94
C VAL A 56 3.35 -1.01 -16.88
N HIS A 57 3.68 0.27 -16.84
CA HIS A 57 5.05 0.74 -16.73
C HIS A 57 5.53 0.68 -15.29
N THR A 58 6.78 0.25 -15.08
CA THR A 58 7.42 0.28 -13.77
C THR A 58 8.78 0.96 -13.88
N VAL A 59 9.28 1.42 -12.74
CA VAL A 59 10.65 1.92 -12.59
C VAL A 59 11.25 1.18 -11.43
N ASN A 60 12.55 0.87 -11.51
CA ASN A 60 13.24 0.21 -10.41
C ASN A 60 12.99 0.96 -9.10
N ARG A 61 12.56 0.23 -8.07
CA ARG A 61 12.12 0.78 -6.78
C ARG A 61 13.10 1.77 -6.15
N PHE A 62 14.41 1.57 -6.30
CA PHE A 62 15.42 2.44 -5.68
C PHE A 62 15.61 3.76 -6.42
N THR A 63 15.01 3.87 -7.60
CA THR A 63 15.05 5.04 -8.49
C THR A 63 13.65 5.60 -8.73
N ASP A 64 12.63 5.03 -8.09
CA ASP A 64 11.25 5.50 -8.20
C ASP A 64 11.01 6.65 -7.22
N HIS A 65 10.89 7.86 -7.75
CA HIS A 65 10.65 9.07 -6.95
C HIS A 65 9.17 9.50 -6.95
N VAL A 66 8.27 8.74 -7.60
CA VAL A 66 6.92 9.20 -7.95
C VAL A 66 5.80 8.26 -7.49
N SER A 67 5.96 6.92 -7.49
CA SER A 67 4.81 6.00 -7.36
C SER A 67 4.62 5.33 -6.01
N THR A 68 5.46 5.59 -5.02
CA THR A 68 5.38 4.87 -3.75
C THR A 68 4.59 5.68 -2.73
N MET A 69 3.27 5.75 -2.91
CA MET A 69 2.39 6.02 -1.77
C MET A 69 2.57 4.83 -0.83
N SER A 70 3.26 5.01 0.30
CA SER A 70 3.16 4.05 1.39
C SER A 70 1.68 3.94 1.73
N ASP A 71 1.08 2.76 1.54
CA ASP A 71 -0.30 2.44 1.87
C ASP A 71 -0.55 2.68 3.38
N PHE A 72 -0.76 3.93 3.75
CA PHE A 72 -1.46 4.34 4.97
C PHE A 72 -2.77 4.98 4.51
N GLY A 73 -3.64 4.15 3.92
CA GLY A 73 -4.94 4.54 3.41
C GLY A 73 -6.06 3.68 3.98
N HIS A 74 -6.68 4.18 5.05
CA HIS A 74 -8.09 3.99 5.43
C HIS A 74 -8.72 2.59 5.31
N ILE A 75 -8.68 1.82 6.40
CA ILE A 75 -9.79 0.94 6.78
C ILE A 75 -10.61 1.68 7.84
N GLN A 76 -11.48 2.59 7.40
CA GLN A 76 -12.71 2.83 8.14
C GLN A 76 -13.66 1.75 7.66
N ASP A 77 -13.85 0.70 8.48
CA ASP A 77 -15.16 0.11 8.70
C ASP A 77 -15.11 -0.86 9.90
N ASN A 78 -15.78 -0.42 10.96
CA ASN A 78 -16.45 -1.23 11.99
C ASN A 78 -15.69 -2.44 12.60
N LEU A 79 -14.76 -2.19 13.53
CA LEU A 79 -14.64 -3.07 14.70
C LEU A 79 -14.08 -2.37 15.93
N HIS A 80 -14.76 -2.57 17.06
CA HIS A 80 -14.53 -1.94 18.34
C HIS A 80 -13.12 -2.18 18.92
N SER A 81 -12.67 -1.14 19.64
CA SER A 81 -11.88 -1.20 20.87
C SER A 81 -10.45 -0.66 20.75
N ARG A 82 -10.29 0.60 21.20
CA ARG A 82 -9.09 1.31 21.71
C ARG A 82 -7.77 1.33 20.91
N LEU A 83 -7.50 0.35 20.05
CA LEU A 83 -6.30 0.26 19.20
C LEU A 83 -6.39 1.22 18.00
N VAL A 84 -7.58 1.37 17.41
CA VAL A 84 -7.81 2.19 16.21
C VAL A 84 -7.57 3.68 16.48
N LEU A 85 -7.95 4.18 17.67
CA LEU A 85 -7.74 5.59 18.04
C LEU A 85 -6.25 5.97 18.14
N LEU A 86 -5.41 4.97 18.44
CA LEU A 86 -3.97 5.14 18.55
C LEU A 86 -3.32 5.29 17.16
N LEU A 87 -3.82 4.52 16.18
CA LEU A 87 -3.31 4.50 14.80
C LEU A 87 -3.77 5.73 14.00
N THR A 88 -5.02 6.17 14.16
CA THR A 88 -5.54 7.36 13.45
C THR A 88 -4.85 8.67 13.82
N ALA A 89 -4.25 8.76 15.02
CA ALA A 89 -3.52 9.95 15.45
C ALA A 89 -2.12 10.08 14.85
N ILE A 90 -1.52 8.96 14.39
CA ILE A 90 -0.14 8.92 13.86
C ILE A 90 -0.13 9.27 12.36
N SER A 91 -1.21 8.99 11.62
CA SER A 91 -1.28 9.21 10.17
C SER A 91 -1.39 10.69 9.74
N LEU A 92 -1.66 11.63 10.65
CA LEU A 92 -1.96 13.03 10.30
C LEU A 92 -0.72 13.95 10.19
N VAL A 93 0.51 13.47 10.41
CA VAL A 93 1.72 14.33 10.46
C VAL A 93 2.79 13.98 9.41
N VAL A 94 2.57 13.00 8.54
CA VAL A 94 3.55 12.64 7.51
C VAL A 94 3.15 13.25 6.17
N PRO A 95 3.78 14.35 5.71
CA PRO A 95 3.57 14.83 4.34
C PRO A 95 3.92 13.71 3.36
N ALA A 96 3.11 13.55 2.32
CA ALA A 96 3.19 12.52 1.30
C ALA A 96 4.63 12.35 0.79
N MET A 97 5.34 11.38 1.35
CA MET A 97 6.58 10.88 0.81
C MET A 97 6.19 9.81 -0.20
N GLY A 98 6.37 10.13 -1.48
CA GLY A 98 6.17 9.22 -2.59
C GLY A 98 7.12 8.03 -2.62
N ASP A 99 7.95 7.82 -1.58
CA ASP A 99 8.48 6.54 -1.11
C ASP A 99 9.15 6.67 0.26
N PRO A 100 8.68 5.99 1.33
CA PRO A 100 9.40 5.96 2.60
C PRO A 100 10.70 5.13 2.53
N ASN A 101 10.97 4.43 1.43
CA ASN A 101 12.18 3.64 1.22
C ASN A 101 13.22 4.36 0.34
N THR A 102 12.88 5.51 -0.24
CA THR A 102 13.89 6.33 -0.92
C THR A 102 14.80 6.95 0.14
N TYR A 103 16.12 6.75 0.01
CA TYR A 103 17.08 7.31 0.95
C TYR A 103 16.98 8.85 0.98
N CYS A 104 16.46 9.37 2.09
CA CYS A 104 16.32 10.79 2.33
C CYS A 104 16.81 11.11 3.76
N PRO A 105 17.96 11.78 3.94
CA PRO A 105 18.44 12.15 5.27
C PRO A 105 17.41 12.93 6.09
N ARG A 106 16.59 13.77 5.41
CA ARG A 106 15.52 14.51 6.07
C ARG A 106 14.38 13.61 6.55
N GLN A 107 14.06 12.54 5.83
CA GLN A 107 13.09 11.56 6.31
C GLN A 107 13.57 10.90 7.60
N LEU A 108 14.81 10.43 7.64
CA LEU A 108 15.39 9.81 8.83
C LEU A 108 15.35 10.78 10.02
N ALA A 109 15.68 12.05 9.79
CA ALA A 109 15.57 13.09 10.80
C ALA A 109 14.12 13.32 11.27
N LEU A 110 13.15 13.36 10.35
CA LEU A 110 11.73 13.52 10.71
C LEU A 110 11.18 12.31 11.46
N MET A 111 11.57 11.09 11.09
CA MET A 111 11.19 9.88 11.80
C MET A 111 11.80 9.84 13.21
N ASP A 112 13.07 10.23 13.36
CA ASP A 112 13.72 10.33 14.67
C ASP A 112 13.05 11.38 15.56
N LEU A 113 12.71 12.55 15.00
CA LEU A 113 11.95 13.58 15.70
C LEU A 113 10.56 13.10 16.10
N ALA A 114 9.85 12.38 15.22
CA ALA A 114 8.53 11.82 15.51
C ALA A 114 8.61 10.79 16.64
N ILE A 115 9.58 9.88 16.61
CA ILE A 115 9.79 8.88 17.66
C ILE A 115 10.11 9.53 19.02
N LYS A 116 10.91 10.60 19.01
CA LYS A 116 11.33 11.31 20.22
C LYS A 116 10.31 12.34 20.71
N SER A 117 9.25 12.60 19.95
CA SER A 117 8.23 13.57 20.31
C SER A 117 7.55 13.22 21.64
N PRO A 118 7.22 14.22 22.48
CA PRO A 118 6.61 13.96 23.79
C PRO A 118 5.26 13.26 23.68
N GLU A 119 4.52 13.47 22.58
CA GLU A 119 3.24 12.81 22.30
C GLU A 119 3.43 11.31 22.15
N VAL A 120 4.40 10.89 21.31
CA VAL A 120 4.69 9.47 21.08
C VAL A 120 5.21 8.81 22.34
N ARG A 121 6.11 9.46 23.09
CA ARG A 121 6.66 8.91 24.34
C ARG A 121 5.60 8.74 25.41
N LYS A 122 4.71 9.74 25.59
CA LYS A 122 3.58 9.67 26.50
C LYS A 122 2.60 8.55 26.11
N LEU A 123 2.40 8.32 24.82
CA LEU A 123 1.54 7.26 24.31
C LEU A 123 2.14 5.87 24.55
N GLU A 124 3.45 5.74 24.35
CA GLU A 124 4.20 4.52 24.63
C GLU A 124 4.16 4.17 26.12
N GLU A 125 4.36 5.15 27.00
CA GLU A 125 4.26 4.98 28.46
C GLU A 125 2.86 4.54 28.90
N LYS A 126 1.81 5.17 28.36
CA LYS A 126 0.41 4.81 28.64
C LYS A 126 0.08 3.36 28.25
N ASN A 127 0.75 2.83 27.23
CA ASN A 127 0.48 1.48 26.70
C ASN A 127 1.58 0.47 27.04
N LYS A 128 2.47 0.79 27.99
CA LYS A 128 3.65 -0.03 28.31
C LYS A 128 3.31 -1.48 28.64
N ALA A 129 2.28 -1.72 29.45
CA ALA A 129 1.86 -3.08 29.82
C ALA A 129 1.39 -3.91 28.61
N PHE A 130 0.71 -3.28 27.65
CA PHE A 130 0.31 -3.93 26.40
C PHE A 130 1.53 -4.24 25.55
N LEU A 131 2.44 -3.27 25.36
CA LEU A 131 3.66 -3.43 24.57
C LEU A 131 4.58 -4.51 25.15
N GLU A 132 4.70 -4.61 26.47
CA GLU A 132 5.46 -5.68 27.14
C GLU A 132 4.83 -7.06 26.89
N LYS A 133 3.50 -7.16 26.94
CA LYS A 133 2.79 -8.41 26.63
C LYS A 133 3.01 -8.83 25.18
N VAL A 134 2.85 -7.92 24.22
CA VAL A 134 3.07 -8.21 22.80
C VAL A 134 4.55 -8.56 22.56
N SER A 135 5.48 -7.83 23.18
CA SER A 135 6.91 -8.13 23.10
C SER A 135 7.24 -9.56 23.56
N LYS A 136 6.58 -10.02 24.63
CA LYS A 136 6.74 -11.40 25.13
C LYS A 136 6.20 -12.44 24.16
N ILE A 137 5.05 -12.16 23.52
CA ILE A 137 4.43 -13.08 22.55
C ILE A 137 5.29 -13.18 21.28
N CYS A 138 5.72 -12.04 20.74
CA CYS A 138 6.51 -11.99 19.50
C CYS A 138 7.98 -12.36 19.69
N GLY A 139 8.47 -12.49 20.93
CA GLY A 139 9.87 -12.80 21.22
C GLY A 139 10.85 -11.69 20.86
N MET A 140 10.37 -10.45 20.70
CA MET A 140 11.19 -9.28 20.36
C MET A 140 10.70 -8.02 21.06
N LYS A 141 11.58 -7.05 21.27
CA LYS A 141 11.20 -5.76 21.87
C LYS A 141 10.36 -4.95 20.89
N ILE A 142 9.08 -4.77 21.23
CA ILE A 142 8.12 -4.02 20.43
C ILE A 142 7.83 -2.68 21.13
N GLY A 143 8.08 -1.59 20.40
CA GLY A 143 7.63 -0.25 20.73
C GLY A 143 6.50 0.17 19.80
N LEU A 144 6.02 1.39 19.94
CA LEU A 144 4.86 1.87 19.18
C LEU A 144 5.09 1.83 17.65
N MET A 145 6.29 2.19 17.19
CA MET A 145 6.63 2.17 15.76
C MET A 145 6.90 0.77 15.21
N SER A 146 7.43 -0.16 16.03
CA SER A 146 7.66 -1.55 15.59
C SER A 146 6.44 -2.45 15.74
N LEU A 147 5.34 -1.95 16.32
CA LEU A 147 4.08 -2.67 16.47
C LEU A 147 3.37 -2.91 15.12
N VAL A 148 3.62 -2.05 14.12
CA VAL A 148 2.95 -2.09 12.81
C VAL A 148 3.11 -3.47 12.15
N MET A 149 4.35 -4.00 12.14
CA MET A 149 4.63 -5.26 11.45
C MET A 149 3.86 -6.47 12.04
N PRO A 150 3.89 -6.75 13.36
CA PRO A 150 3.05 -7.81 13.94
C PRO A 150 1.55 -7.62 13.74
N VAL A 151 1.07 -6.37 13.75
CA VAL A 151 -0.36 -6.07 13.57
C VAL A 151 -0.79 -6.35 12.15
N ASP A 152 0.00 -5.92 11.15
CA ASP A 152 -0.28 -6.19 9.75
C ASP A 152 -0.27 -7.69 9.46
N SER A 153 0.72 -8.42 10.00
CA SER A 153 0.76 -9.88 9.89
C SER A 153 -0.46 -10.54 10.52
N TRP A 154 -0.81 -10.17 11.76
CA TRP A 154 -2.01 -10.71 12.41
C TRP A 154 -3.29 -10.40 11.64
N TYR A 155 -3.41 -9.20 11.08
CA TYR A 155 -4.57 -8.80 10.30
C TYR A 155 -4.74 -9.63 9.01
N ILE A 156 -3.63 -9.92 8.32
CA ILE A 156 -3.65 -10.78 7.12
C ILE A 156 -4.16 -12.18 7.48
N GLU A 157 -3.56 -12.82 8.48
CA GLU A 157 -3.94 -14.19 8.89
C GLU A 157 -5.41 -14.28 9.28
N VAL A 158 -5.92 -13.29 10.04
CA VAL A 158 -7.33 -13.25 10.43
C VAL A 158 -8.25 -13.01 9.25
N SER A 159 -7.82 -12.24 8.24
CA SER A 159 -8.64 -11.97 7.06
C SER A 159 -8.76 -13.20 6.17
N ASP A 160 -7.68 -13.98 6.05
CA ASP A 160 -7.65 -15.20 5.24
C ASP A 160 -8.48 -16.33 5.88
N ASP A 161 -8.43 -16.49 7.20
CA ASP A 161 -9.24 -17.48 7.94
C ASP A 161 -10.76 -17.22 7.86
N LEU A 162 -11.19 -16.01 7.49
CA LEU A 162 -12.60 -15.62 7.37
C LEU A 162 -13.15 -15.75 5.93
N SER A 163 -12.31 -16.08 4.95
CA SER A 163 -12.66 -16.24 3.53
C SER A 163 -12.97 -17.68 3.13
#